data_AF-A0A419F1B0-F1
#
_entry.id   AF-A0A419F1B0-F1
#
_cell.length_a   1.000
_cell.length_b   1.000
_cell.length_c   1.000
_cell.angle_alpha   90.00
_cell.angle_beta   90.00
_cell.angle_gamma   90.00
#
_symmetry.space_group_name_H-M   'P 1'
#
loop_
_entity.id
_entity.type
_entity.pdbx_description
1 polymer ?
#
loop_
_entity_poly.entity_id
_entity_poly.type
_entity_poly.pdbx_seq_one_letter_code
_entity_poly.pdbx_strand_id
1 'polypeptide(L)'
;MSEPTVLDKTFNFIMRRMVETGQAPHYTEIAKELGVSMPEGKTALHDLMNSGVPGWLYPKTDLIVSMAPFHNLPTQYRITVDGQQKWFGQ
;
A
#
# COMPACT_ATOMS: atom_id res chain seq x y z
N MET A 1 1.35 -23.15 -10.23
CA MET A 1 1.04 -21.73 -9.99
C MET A 1 2.16 -20.92 -10.62
N SER A 2 1.85 -19.82 -11.31
CA SER A 2 2.85 -18.93 -11.90
C SER A 2 3.58 -18.15 -10.82
N GLU A 3 4.81 -17.72 -11.11
CA GLU A 3 5.56 -16.81 -10.23
C GLU A 3 4.80 -15.49 -10.03
N PRO A 4 4.77 -14.93 -8.81
CA PRO A 4 4.13 -13.64 -8.56
C PRO A 4 4.79 -12.52 -9.39
N THR A 5 3.96 -11.68 -10.01
CA THR A 5 4.41 -10.51 -10.75
C THR A 5 4.96 -9.44 -9.81
N VAL A 6 5.63 -8.42 -10.37
CA VAL A 6 6.05 -7.25 -9.58
C VAL A 6 4.86 -6.53 -8.94
N LEU A 7 3.72 -6.48 -9.64
CA LEU A 7 2.47 -5.91 -9.12
C LEU A 7 1.97 -6.72 -7.91
N ASP A 8 1.95 -8.04 -8.00
CA ASP A 8 1.52 -8.92 -6.91
C ASP A 8 2.41 -8.73 -5.67
N LYS A 9 3.73 -8.66 -5.86
CA LYS A 9 4.70 -8.43 -4.78
C LYS A 9 4.51 -7.04 -4.15
N THR A 10 4.30 -6.02 -4.97
CA THR A 10 4.09 -4.64 -4.50
C THR A 10 2.80 -4.51 -3.70
N PHE A 11 1.71 -5.08 -4.21
CA PHE A 11 0.42 -5.12 -3.52
C PHE A 11 0.52 -5.88 -2.20
N ASN A 12 1.08 -7.09 -2.23
CA ASN A 12 1.26 -7.91 -1.02
C ASN A 12 2.08 -7.17 0.06
N PHE A 13 3.16 -6.52 -0.34
CA PHE A 13 3.99 -5.74 0.57
C PHE A 13 3.21 -4.58 1.21
N ILE A 14 2.50 -3.77 0.43
CA ILE A 14 1.69 -2.66 0.95
C ILE A 14 0.67 -3.19 1.95
N MET A 15 -0.08 -4.24 1.59
CA MET A 15 -1.10 -4.82 2.45
C MET A 15 -0.52 -5.35 3.76
N ARG A 16 0.61 -6.08 3.68
CA ARG A 16 1.31 -6.59 4.85
C ARG A 16 1.78 -5.45 5.77
N ARG A 17 2.39 -4.40 5.20
CA ARG A 17 2.85 -3.24 5.98
C ARG A 17 1.70 -2.49 6.64
N MET A 18 0.57 -2.36 5.96
CA MET A 18 -0.62 -1.79 6.56
C MET A 18 -1.03 -2.62 7.78
N VAL A 19 -1.24 -3.94 7.63
CA VAL A 19 -1.62 -4.84 8.73
C VAL A 19 -0.61 -4.85 9.90
N GLU A 20 0.68 -4.76 9.62
CA GLU A 20 1.70 -4.76 10.68
C GLU A 20 1.74 -3.44 11.45
N THR A 21 1.69 -2.32 10.73
CA THR A 21 2.11 -1.01 11.27
C THR A 21 0.96 -0.04 11.52
N GLY A 22 -0.20 -0.23 10.91
CA GLY A 22 -1.26 0.77 10.91
C GLY A 22 -1.17 1.78 9.77
N GLN A 23 -0.08 1.77 8.99
CA GLN A 23 0.22 2.81 7.99
C GLN A 23 0.64 2.19 6.67
N ALA A 24 0.28 2.84 5.56
CA ALA A 24 0.82 2.47 4.26
C ALA A 24 2.30 2.86 4.14
N PRO A 25 3.13 2.05 3.45
CA PRO A 25 4.54 2.36 3.25
C PRO A 25 4.75 3.47 2.21
N HIS A 26 5.95 4.08 2.24
CA HIS A 26 6.40 4.97 1.16
C HIS A 26 7.05 4.18 0.00
N TYR A 27 7.12 4.75 -1.22
CA TYR A 27 7.72 4.05 -2.37
C TYR A 27 9.19 3.67 -2.17
N THR A 28 9.90 4.37 -1.28
CA THR A 28 11.28 4.02 -0.90
C THR A 28 11.35 2.71 -0.12
N GLU A 29 10.33 2.40 0.69
CA GLU A 29 10.22 1.10 1.35
C GLU A 29 9.83 0.00 0.35
N ILE A 30 8.98 0.33 -0.64
CA ILE A 30 8.65 -0.58 -1.75
C ILE A 30 9.92 -0.93 -2.55
N ALA A 31 10.73 0.07 -2.91
CA ALA A 31 12.00 -0.13 -3.61
C ALA A 31 12.92 -1.09 -2.83
N LYS A 32 13.02 -0.86 -1.51
CA LYS A 32 13.82 -1.70 -0.61
C LYS A 32 13.30 -3.14 -0.55
N GLU A 33 11.99 -3.35 -0.45
CA GLU A 33 11.38 -4.69 -0.43
C GLU A 33 11.63 -5.43 -1.74
N LEU A 34 11.48 -4.75 -2.88
CA LEU A 34 11.66 -5.34 -4.20
C LEU A 34 13.15 -5.53 -4.57
N GLY A 35 14.08 -4.94 -3.83
CA GLY A 35 15.52 -4.97 -4.13
C GLY A 35 15.89 -4.17 -5.37
N VAL A 36 15.17 -3.08 -5.64
CA VAL A 36 15.32 -2.24 -6.84
C VAL A 36 15.72 -0.80 -6.48
N SER A 37 16.03 0.00 -7.49
CA SER A 37 16.31 1.43 -7.28
C SER A 37 15.06 2.21 -6.84
N MET A 38 15.27 3.38 -6.21
CA MET A 38 14.14 4.23 -5.79
C MET A 38 13.21 4.65 -6.96
N PRO A 39 13.72 5.03 -8.16
CA PRO A 39 12.86 5.28 -9.31
C PRO A 39 12.02 4.07 -9.71
N GLU A 40 12.59 2.86 -9.71
CA GLU A 40 11.86 1.64 -10.04
C GLU A 40 10.79 1.31 -9.00
N GLY A 41 11.06 1.51 -7.71
CA GLY A 41 10.04 1.35 -6.66
C GLY A 41 8.91 2.37 -6.76
N LYS A 42 9.22 3.61 -7.18
CA LYS A 42 8.20 4.61 -7.51
C LYS A 42 7.36 4.16 -8.71
N THR A 43 7.99 3.69 -9.79
CA THR A 43 7.27 3.15 -10.94
C THR A 43 6.35 1.99 -10.54
N ALA A 44 6.83 1.05 -9.71
CA ALA A 44 6.02 -0.06 -9.23
C ALA A 44 4.78 0.40 -8.43
N LEU A 45 4.91 1.44 -7.60
CA LEU A 45 3.76 2.05 -6.90
C LEU A 45 2.74 2.62 -7.89
N HIS A 46 3.20 3.42 -8.86
CA HIS A 46 2.31 4.05 -9.85
C HIS A 46 1.65 3.01 -10.76
N ASP A 47 2.38 2.00 -11.21
CA ASP A 47 1.84 0.89 -12.00
C ASP A 47 0.75 0.16 -11.23
N LEU A 48 0.95 -0.10 -9.93
CA LEU A 48 -0.08 -0.69 -9.08
C LEU A 48 -1.31 0.20 -8.97
N MET A 49 -1.14 1.50 -8.72
CA MET A 49 -2.28 2.43 -8.63
C MET A 49 -3.04 2.56 -9.96
N ASN A 50 -2.38 2.35 -11.09
CA ASN A 50 -2.99 2.36 -12.42
C ASN A 50 -3.53 0.99 -12.86
N SER A 51 -3.32 -0.08 -12.08
CA SER A 51 -3.75 -1.44 -12.42
C SER A 51 -5.25 -1.70 -12.25
N GLY A 52 -5.97 -0.78 -11.63
CA GLY A 52 -7.40 -0.91 -11.30
C GLY A 52 -7.67 -1.47 -9.89
N VAL A 53 -6.62 -1.71 -9.09
CA VAL A 53 -6.77 -1.94 -7.65
C VAL A 53 -7.39 -0.69 -6.99
N PRO A 54 -8.39 -0.83 -6.10
CA PRO A 54 -8.93 0.30 -5.35
C PRO A 54 -7.88 0.86 -4.36
N GLY A 55 -7.16 1.89 -4.80
CA GLY A 55 -6.17 2.61 -4.02
C GLY A 55 -6.01 4.04 -4.52
N TRP A 56 -5.65 4.96 -3.62
CA TRP A 56 -5.50 6.39 -3.93
C TRP A 56 -4.19 6.91 -3.36
N LEU A 57 -3.54 7.78 -4.15
CA LEU A 57 -2.44 8.61 -3.67
C LEU A 57 -2.99 9.97 -3.22
N TYR A 58 -2.35 10.55 -2.21
CA TYR A 58 -2.64 11.92 -1.81
C TYR A 58 -2.22 12.87 -2.96
N PRO A 59 -3.06 13.86 -3.34
CA PRO A 59 -2.82 14.65 -4.54
C PRO A 59 -1.44 15.28 -4.61
N LYS A 60 -0.78 15.15 -5.77
CA LYS A 60 0.55 15.72 -6.06
C LYS A 60 1.68 15.16 -5.17
N THR A 61 1.47 13.99 -4.56
CA THR A 61 2.48 13.27 -3.78
C THR A 61 2.53 11.81 -4.20
N ASP A 62 3.49 11.08 -3.63
CA ASP A 62 3.57 9.62 -3.73
C ASP A 62 3.12 8.93 -2.43
N LEU A 63 2.39 9.65 -1.56
CA LEU A 63 1.85 9.11 -0.32
C LEU A 63 0.56 8.34 -0.59
N ILE A 64 0.51 7.07 -0.19
CA ILE A 64 -0.71 6.28 -0.24
C ILE A 64 -1.68 6.85 0.80
N VAL A 65 -2.86 7.28 0.39
CA VAL A 65 -3.93 7.71 1.32
C VAL A 65 -4.85 6.54 1.66
N SER A 66 -5.10 5.65 0.70
CA SER A 66 -5.92 4.46 0.89
C SER A 66 -5.50 3.34 -0.05
N MET A 67 -5.72 2.11 0.40
CA MET A 67 -5.61 0.88 -0.36
C MET A 67 -6.62 -0.08 0.26
N ALA A 68 -7.68 -0.42 -0.47
CA ALA A 68 -8.81 -1.15 0.10
C ALA A 68 -8.37 -2.46 0.79
N PRO A 69 -8.88 -2.77 1.99
CA PRO A 69 -9.95 -2.05 2.70
C PRO A 69 -9.47 -0.89 3.57
N PHE A 70 -8.18 -0.57 3.60
CA PHE A 70 -7.59 0.36 4.56
C PHE A 70 -7.50 1.82 4.07
N HIS A 71 -7.57 2.72 5.04
CA HIS A 71 -7.44 4.16 4.87
C HIS A 71 -6.49 4.72 5.94
N ASN A 72 -5.50 5.53 5.53
CA ASN A 72 -4.51 6.12 6.45
C ASN A 72 -5.04 7.33 7.21
N LEU A 73 -6.06 8.01 6.69
CA LEU A 73 -6.74 9.09 7.41
C LEU A 73 -7.93 8.56 8.21
N PRO A 74 -8.24 9.15 9.37
CA PRO A 74 -9.43 8.80 10.14
C PRO A 74 -10.73 8.91 9.32
N THR A 75 -11.52 7.84 9.35
CA THR A 75 -12.89 7.80 8.83
C THR A 75 -13.83 7.29 9.91
N GLN A 76 -15.14 7.27 9.64
CA GLN A 76 -16.12 6.67 10.55
C GLN A 76 -16.00 5.14 10.64
N TYR A 77 -15.40 4.51 9.62
CA TYR A 77 -15.20 3.07 9.57
C TYR A 77 -13.90 2.71 10.28
N ARG A 78 -13.97 2.06 11.43
CA ARG A 78 -12.79 1.60 12.18
C ARG A 78 -12.54 0.14 11.91
N ILE A 79 -11.33 -0.20 11.49
CA ILE A 79 -10.90 -1.59 11.28
C ILE A 79 -10.02 -2.02 12.44
N THR A 80 -10.32 -3.20 12.96
CA THR A 80 -9.54 -3.89 13.99
C THR A 80 -8.95 -5.15 13.38
N VAL A 81 -7.64 -5.34 13.53
CA VAL A 81 -6.94 -6.56 13.13
C VAL A 81 -6.29 -7.14 14.38
N ASP A 82 -6.50 -8.42 14.66
CA ASP A 82 -5.98 -9.13 15.84
C ASP A 82 -6.22 -8.40 17.17
N GLY A 83 -7.42 -7.82 17.32
CA GLY A 83 -7.83 -7.07 18.52
C GLY A 83 -7.22 -5.67 18.65
N GLN A 84 -6.40 -5.22 17.70
CA GLN A 84 -5.82 -3.87 17.70
C GLN A 84 -6.57 -2.95 16.73
N GLN A 85 -7.03 -1.78 17.20
CA GLN A 85 -7.66 -0.77 16.34
C GLN A 85 -6.63 0.29 15.94
N LYS A 86 -6.00 0.11 14.78
CA LYS A 86 -5.06 1.09 14.20
C LYS A 86 -5.59 1.72 12.90
N TRP A 87 -6.52 1.04 12.24
CA TRP A 87 -6.88 1.32 10.85
C TRP A 87 -8.27 1.92 10.70
N PHE A 88 -8.46 2.59 9.57
CA PHE A 88 -9.76 3.05 9.11
C PHE A 88 -10.12 2.37 7.79
N GLY A 89 -11.42 2.31 7.49
CA GLY A 89 -11.95 1.84 6.22
C GLY A 89 -12.11 2.98 5.21
N GLN A 90 -12.08 2.64 3.91
CA GLN A 90 -12.43 3.55 2.82
C GLN A 90 -13.94 3.81 2.73
#